data_AF-A0A8D0KRG7-F1
#
_entry.id   AF-A0A8D0KRG7-F1
#
_cell.length_a   1.000
_cell.length_b   1.000
_cell.length_c   1.000
_cell.angle_alpha   90.00
_cell.angle_beta   90.00
_cell.angle_gamma   90.00
#
_symmetry.space_group_name_H-M   'P 1'
#
loop_
_entity.id
_entity.type
_entity.pdbx_description
1 polymer ?
#
loop_
_entity_poly.entity_id
_entity_poly.type
_entity_poly.pdbx_seq_one_letter_code
_entity_poly.pdbx_strand_id
1 'polypeptide(L)'
;MELSAYAQGGWRLLGDPRRFPRRSYAALLRAAFRSLLDHPQAGLDDPDLKDIDPTVLKHCHAAAATCILEAGKQKADISAISTCLEDCKLDKERIEQFCTEYQVFKPILTYLCFLSLIGIFLI
;
A
#
# COMPACT_ATOMS: atom_id res chain seq x y z
N MET A 1 -6.38 10.20 7.92
CA MET A 1 -6.19 8.76 7.59
C MET A 1 -5.83 8.02 8.86
N GLU A 2 -6.60 7.01 9.23
CA GLU A 2 -6.32 6.17 10.40
C GLU A 2 -6.22 4.72 9.94
N LEU A 3 -5.11 4.06 10.26
CA LEU A 3 -4.88 2.65 9.95
C LEU A 3 -5.25 1.79 11.15
N SER A 4 -5.89 0.65 10.91
CA SER A 4 -6.16 -0.34 11.95
C SER A 4 -4.87 -0.89 12.55
N ALA A 5 -4.93 -1.40 13.78
CA ALA A 5 -3.76 -2.02 14.44
C ALA A 5 -3.14 -3.15 13.59
N TYR A 6 -3.98 -3.89 12.85
CA TYR A 6 -3.55 -4.90 11.89
C TYR A 6 -2.75 -4.29 10.73
N ALA A 7 -3.25 -3.21 10.11
CA ALA A 7 -2.54 -2.52 9.04
C ALA A 7 -1.23 -1.89 9.54
N GLN A 8 -1.24 -1.27 10.72
CA GLN A 8 -0.03 -0.73 11.35
C GLN A 8 1.03 -1.81 11.60
N GLY A 9 0.62 -3.02 12.01
CA GLY A 9 1.51 -4.17 12.14
C GLY A 9 2.19 -4.55 10.82
N GLY A 10 1.43 -4.59 9.73
CA GLY A 10 1.96 -4.87 8.39
C GLY A 10 2.93 -3.79 7.92
N TRP A 11 2.63 -2.52 8.16
CA TRP A 11 3.52 -1.40 7.83
C TRP A 11 4.82 -1.43 8.63
N ARG A 12 4.78 -1.79 9.92
CA ARG A 12 5.99 -1.97 10.73
C ARG A 12 6.90 -3.06 10.17
N LEU A 13 6.34 -4.18 9.74
CA LEU A 13 7.10 -5.26 9.10
C LEU A 13 7.67 -4.82 7.75
N LEU A 14 6.86 -4.12 6.95
CA LEU A 14 7.26 -3.58 5.66
C LEU A 14 8.36 -2.52 5.78
N GLY A 15 8.39 -1.79 6.90
CA GLY A 15 9.41 -0.81 7.24
C GLY A 15 10.78 -1.38 7.59
N ASP A 16 10.87 -2.66 7.97
CA ASP A 16 12.12 -3.30 8.40
C ASP A 16 13.05 -3.58 7.18
N PRO A 17 14.20 -2.90 7.04
CA PRO A 17 15.17 -3.12 5.95
C PRO A 17 15.76 -4.52 5.90
N ARG A 18 15.77 -5.23 7.05
CA ARG A 18 16.28 -6.60 7.12
C ARG A 18 15.32 -7.60 6.51
N ARG A 19 14.01 -7.29 6.53
CA ARG A 19 12.95 -8.14 5.97
C ARG A 19 12.56 -7.74 4.56
N PHE A 20 12.51 -6.44 4.30
CA PHE A 20 12.15 -5.87 3.00
C PHE A 20 13.30 -5.02 2.47
N PRO A 21 14.21 -5.59 1.67
CA PRO A 21 15.15 -4.82 0.87
C PRO A 21 14.41 -3.82 -0.02
N ARG A 22 15.09 -2.76 -0.46
CA ARG A 22 14.52 -1.71 -1.35
C ARG A 22 13.74 -2.27 -2.54
N ARG A 23 14.25 -3.33 -3.18
CA ARG A 23 13.61 -3.98 -4.34
C ARG A 23 12.30 -4.67 -3.96
N SER A 24 12.33 -5.51 -2.93
CA SER A 24 11.15 -6.20 -2.41
C SER A 24 10.09 -5.22 -1.88
N TYR A 25 10.50 -4.12 -1.24
CA TYR A 25 9.59 -3.05 -0.85
C TYR A 25 8.88 -2.44 -2.06
N ALA A 26 9.63 -2.07 -3.10
CA ALA A 26 9.07 -1.54 -4.35
C ALA A 26 8.12 -2.54 -5.04
N ALA A 27 8.52 -3.82 -5.10
CA ALA A 27 7.73 -4.89 -5.68
C ALA A 27 6.41 -5.07 -4.93
N LEU A 28 6.43 -5.05 -3.60
CA LEU A 28 5.22 -5.17 -2.77
C LEU A 28 4.29 -3.98 -2.95
N LEU A 29 4.82 -2.74 -3.00
CA LEU A 29 3.99 -1.57 -3.27
C LEU A 29 3.30 -1.68 -4.62
N ARG A 30 4.04 -2.05 -5.66
CA ARG A 30 3.48 -2.27 -7.00
C ARG A 30 2.44 -3.37 -7.01
N ALA A 31 2.67 -4.47 -6.30
CA ALA A 31 1.69 -5.54 -6.13
C ALA A 31 0.44 -5.05 -5.41
N ALA A 32 0.57 -4.20 -4.38
CA ALA A 32 -0.56 -3.60 -3.69
C ALA A 32 -1.38 -2.69 -4.63
N PHE A 33 -0.73 -1.80 -5.39
CA PHE A 33 -1.42 -0.99 -6.39
C PHE A 33 -2.10 -1.85 -7.47
N ARG A 34 -1.39 -2.83 -8.04
CA ARG A 34 -1.95 -3.75 -9.06
C ARG A 34 -3.12 -4.55 -8.53
N SER A 35 -3.07 -4.97 -7.27
CA SER A 35 -4.15 -5.75 -6.68
C SER A 35 -5.46 -4.98 -6.55
N LEU A 36 -5.38 -3.65 -6.46
CA LEU A 36 -6.55 -2.77 -6.46
C LEU A 36 -7.09 -2.53 -7.88
N LEU A 37 -6.26 -2.66 -8.91
CA LEU A 37 -6.65 -2.40 -10.30
C LEU A 37 -7.18 -3.65 -11.01
N ASP A 38 -6.67 -4.84 -10.67
CA ASP A 38 -6.87 -6.05 -11.47
C ASP A 38 -7.40 -7.23 -10.61
N HIS A 39 -6.54 -7.86 -9.80
CA HIS A 39 -6.92 -9.00 -8.95
C HIS A 39 -6.22 -8.95 -7.57
N PRO A 40 -6.89 -9.32 -6.45
CA PRO A 40 -6.34 -9.26 -5.07
C PRO A 40 -4.98 -9.92 -4.80
N GLN A 41 -4.48 -10.76 -5.70
CA GLN A 41 -3.19 -11.46 -5.59
C GLN A 41 -2.20 -11.08 -6.70
N ALA A 42 -2.58 -10.16 -7.59
CA ALA A 42 -1.75 -9.74 -8.71
C ALA A 42 -0.43 -9.13 -8.22
N GLY A 43 0.69 -9.73 -8.61
CA GLY A 43 2.03 -9.24 -8.32
C GLY A 43 2.70 -9.80 -7.06
N LEU A 44 2.06 -10.74 -6.34
CA LEU A 44 2.72 -11.44 -5.21
C LEU A 44 3.73 -12.51 -5.66
N ASP A 45 3.67 -12.93 -6.93
CA ASP A 45 4.60 -13.90 -7.52
C ASP A 45 5.92 -13.27 -8.03
N ASP A 46 6.18 -12.01 -7.65
CA ASP A 46 7.37 -11.29 -8.08
C ASP A 46 8.65 -11.98 -7.54
N PRO A 47 9.68 -12.22 -8.38
CA PRO A 47 10.91 -12.86 -7.93
C PRO A 47 11.64 -12.10 -6.81
N ASP A 48 11.41 -10.79 -6.65
CA ASP A 48 11.96 -10.00 -5.55
C ASP A 48 11.23 -10.23 -4.21
N LEU A 49 10.11 -10.96 -4.20
CA LEU A 49 9.30 -11.26 -3.01
C LEU A 49 9.42 -12.73 -2.54
N LYS A 50 10.03 -13.60 -3.34
CA LYS A 50 10.09 -15.05 -3.11
C LYS A 50 10.78 -15.47 -1.79
N ASP A 51 11.70 -14.64 -1.30
CA ASP A 51 12.52 -14.93 -0.11
C ASP A 51 11.82 -14.48 1.19
N ILE A 52 10.63 -13.87 1.08
CA ILE A 52 9.85 -13.36 2.21
C ILE A 52 8.81 -14.40 2.59
N ASP A 53 8.62 -14.60 3.91
CA ASP A 53 7.58 -15.48 4.43
C ASP A 53 6.20 -15.10 3.82
N PRO A 54 5.46 -16.07 3.23
CA PRO A 54 4.22 -15.78 2.50
C PRO A 54 3.11 -15.23 3.39
N THR A 55 3.11 -15.53 4.69
CA THR A 55 2.15 -14.99 5.67
C THR A 55 2.47 -13.52 5.93
N VAL A 56 3.74 -13.19 6.14
CA VAL A 56 4.21 -11.81 6.28
C VAL A 56 3.94 -11.03 4.99
N LEU A 57 4.21 -11.62 3.83
CA LEU A 57 3.99 -11.00 2.54
C LEU A 57 2.51 -10.60 2.33
N LYS A 58 1.59 -11.54 2.58
CA LYS A 58 0.14 -11.29 2.50
C LYS A 58 -0.31 -10.24 3.49
N HIS A 59 0.23 -10.26 4.72
CA HIS A 59 -0.11 -9.28 5.74
C HIS A 59 0.35 -7.87 5.35
N CYS A 60 1.60 -7.71 4.92
CA CYS A 60 2.15 -6.44 4.44
C CYS A 60 1.41 -5.93 3.19
N HIS A 61 1.10 -6.83 2.25
CA HIS A 61 0.33 -6.49 1.05
C HIS A 61 -1.08 -5.99 1.39
N ALA A 62 -1.81 -6.70 2.25
CA ALA A 62 -3.13 -6.28 2.70
C ALA A 62 -3.08 -4.93 3.43
N ALA A 63 -2.07 -4.72 4.27
CA ALA A 63 -1.85 -3.44 4.97
C ALA A 63 -1.56 -2.29 3.99
N ALA A 64 -0.71 -2.52 3.00
CA ALA A 64 -0.38 -1.54 1.97
C ALA A 64 -1.59 -1.23 1.09
N ALA A 65 -2.29 -2.25 0.58
CA ALA A 65 -3.50 -2.09 -0.25
C ALA A 65 -4.59 -1.32 0.51
N THR A 66 -4.80 -1.65 1.79
CA THR A 66 -5.75 -0.93 2.66
C THR A 66 -5.36 0.53 2.82
N CYS A 67 -4.08 0.82 3.08
CA CYS A 67 -3.60 2.20 3.21
C CYS A 67 -3.77 2.99 1.92
N ILE A 68 -3.45 2.39 0.77
CA ILE A 68 -3.63 3.01 -0.55
C ILE A 68 -5.10 3.32 -0.81
N LEU A 69 -6.00 2.36 -0.50
CA LEU A 69 -7.43 2.52 -0.68
C LEU A 69 -8.01 3.61 0.23
N GLU A 70 -7.65 3.61 1.51
CA GLU A 70 -8.11 4.63 2.46
C GLU A 70 -7.55 6.03 2.12
N ALA A 71 -6.30 6.11 1.68
CA ALA A 71 -5.71 7.34 1.17
C ALA A 71 -6.48 7.86 -0.06
N GLY A 72 -6.84 6.98 -1.00
CA GLY A 72 -7.65 7.32 -2.17
C GLY A 72 -9.05 7.79 -1.80
N LYS A 73 -9.74 7.08 -0.91
CA LYS A 73 -11.09 7.42 -0.42
C LYS A 73 -11.12 8.79 0.27
N GLN A 74 -10.18 9.05 1.17
CA GLN A 74 -10.09 10.30 1.93
C GLN A 74 -9.44 11.42 1.11
N LYS A 75 -9.01 11.16 -0.12
CA LYS A 75 -8.20 12.06 -0.96
C LYS A 75 -6.99 12.60 -0.20
N ALA A 76 -6.37 11.75 0.60
CA ALA A 76 -5.25 12.11 1.47
C ALA A 76 -4.12 12.76 0.66
N ASP A 77 -3.56 13.82 1.23
CA ASP A 77 -2.37 14.47 0.72
C ASP A 77 -1.11 13.73 1.19
N ILE A 78 0.05 14.14 0.63
CA ILE A 78 1.32 13.52 0.99
C ILE A 78 1.60 13.68 2.47
N SER A 79 1.29 14.84 3.07
CA SER A 79 1.50 15.09 4.51
C SER A 79 0.73 14.12 5.39
N ALA A 80 -0.57 13.90 5.14
CA ALA A 80 -1.37 12.97 5.94
C ALA A 80 -0.88 11.53 5.80
N ILE A 81 -0.45 11.13 4.61
CA ILE A 81 0.14 9.80 4.36
C ILE A 81 1.47 9.68 5.10
N SER A 82 2.37 10.66 4.96
CA SER A 82 3.67 10.66 5.62
C SER A 82 3.54 10.54 7.12
N THR A 83 2.70 11.36 7.76
CA THR A 83 2.44 11.27 9.20
C THR A 83 1.94 9.88 9.61
N CYS A 84 1.04 9.29 8.84
CA CYS A 84 0.53 7.95 9.15
C CYS A 84 1.59 6.85 9.03
N LEU A 85 2.50 6.96 8.05
CA LEU A 85 3.61 6.02 7.89
C LEU A 85 4.72 6.25 8.94
N GLU A 86 4.95 7.50 9.36
CA GLU A 86 5.83 7.83 10.49
C GLU A 86 5.34 7.19 11.80
N ASP A 87 4.02 7.22 12.04
CA ASP A 87 3.39 6.55 13.18
C ASP A 87 3.59 5.02 13.14
N CYS A 88 3.69 4.47 11.93
CA CYS A 88 4.03 3.07 11.69
C CYS A 88 5.54 2.76 11.80
N LYS A 89 6.38 3.72 12.20
CA LYS A 89 7.83 3.60 12.39
C LYS A 89 8.61 3.33 11.08
N LEU A 90 8.13 3.87 9.96
CA LEU A 90 8.89 3.83 8.71
C LEU A 90 9.96 4.91 8.65
N ASP A 91 11.07 4.60 7.99
CA ASP A 91 12.11 5.57 7.67
C ASP A 91 11.65 6.53 6.56
N LYS A 92 12.17 7.77 6.60
CA LYS A 92 11.86 8.83 5.62
C LYS A 92 12.03 8.38 4.18
N GLU A 93 13.08 7.62 3.90
CA GLU A 93 13.39 7.11 2.56
C GLU A 93 12.27 6.20 2.01
N ARG A 94 11.70 5.34 2.85
CA ARG A 94 10.59 4.47 2.45
C ARG A 94 9.30 5.27 2.27
N ILE A 95 9.07 6.23 3.16
CA ILE A 95 7.92 7.12 3.07
C ILE A 95 7.97 7.91 1.76
N GLU A 96 9.11 8.51 1.42
CA GLU A 96 9.31 9.22 0.15
C GLU A 96 9.07 8.31 -1.05
N GLN A 97 9.58 7.08 -1.01
CA GLN A 97 9.35 6.10 -2.06
C GLN A 97 7.85 5.75 -2.21
N PHE A 98 7.16 5.53 -1.10
CA PHE A 98 5.70 5.32 -1.11
C PHE A 98 4.95 6.51 -1.69
N CYS A 99 5.25 7.72 -1.21
CA CYS A 99 4.58 8.94 -1.64
C CYS A 99 4.80 9.20 -3.13
N THR A 100 6.00 8.90 -3.65
CA THR A 100 6.31 9.03 -5.08
C THR A 100 5.46 8.07 -5.92
N GLU A 101 5.43 6.79 -5.57
CA GLU A 101 4.58 5.80 -6.27
C GLU A 101 3.10 6.17 -6.13
N TYR A 102 2.64 6.54 -4.92
CA TYR A 102 1.27 6.95 -4.68
C TYR A 102 0.84 8.15 -5.54
N GLN A 103 1.69 9.17 -5.72
CA GLN A 103 1.38 10.31 -6.58
C GLN A 103 1.15 9.92 -8.04
N VAL A 104 1.93 8.95 -8.54
CA VAL A 104 1.74 8.41 -9.90
C VAL A 104 0.38 7.73 -10.04
N PHE A 105 -0.04 6.96 -9.03
CA PHE A 105 -1.30 6.22 -9.06
C PHE A 105 -2.52 7.00 -8.54
N LYS A 106 -2.32 8.13 -7.85
CA LYS A 106 -3.38 8.97 -7.26
C LYS A 106 -4.54 9.30 -8.20
N PRO A 107 -4.33 9.76 -9.45
CA PRO A 107 -5.44 10.03 -10.37
C PRO A 107 -6.24 8.76 -10.70
N ILE A 108 -5.55 7.63 -10.88
CA ILE A 108 -6.18 6.33 -11.20
C ILE A 108 -7.00 5.83 -10.01
N LEU A 109 -6.45 5.90 -8.80
CA LEU A 109 -7.14 5.46 -7.58
C LEU A 109 -8.37 6.32 -7.26
N THR A 110 -8.27 7.64 -7.47
CA THR A 110 -9.40 8.54 -7.29
C THR A 110 -10.53 8.17 -8.25
N TYR A 111 -10.18 7.87 -9.51
CA TYR A 111 -11.14 7.44 -10.53
C TYR A 111 -11.76 6.07 -10.20
N LEU A 112 -10.93 5.09 -9.81
CA LEU A 112 -11.38 3.74 -9.46
C LEU A 112 -12.29 3.76 -8.21
N CYS A 113 -11.92 4.53 -7.19
CA CYS A 113 -12.73 4.72 -5.99
C CYS A 113 -14.07 5.39 -6.34
N PHE A 114 -14.07 6.38 -7.23
CA PHE A 114 -15.29 7.05 -7.69
C PHE A 114 -16.20 6.09 -8.47
N LEU A 115 -15.65 5.27 -9.37
CA LEU A 115 -16.40 4.23 -10.08
C LEU A 115 -17.01 3.19 -9.12
N SER A 116 -16.24 2.74 -8.12
CA SER A 116 -16.75 1.79 -7.11
C SER A 116 -17.90 2.37 -6.28
N LEU A 117 -17.87 3.68 -5.97
CA LEU A 117 -18.95 4.38 -5.28
C LEU A 117 -20.20 4.54 -6.16
N ILE A 118 -20.03 4.78 -7.47
CA ILE A 118 -21.16 4.86 -8.41
C ILE A 118 -21.79 3.49 -8.62
N GLY A 119 -20.99 2.41 -8.69
CA GLY A 119 -21.49 1.04 -8.83
C GLY A 119 -22.32 0.55 -7.64
N ILE A 120 -22.01 1.00 -6.42
CA ILE A 120 -22.82 0.74 -5.21
C ILE A 120 -24.13 1.53 -5.23
N PHE A 121 -24.17 2.70 -5.89
CA PHE A 121 -25.39 3.51 -6.02
C PHE A 121 -26.34 3.04 -7.13
N LEU A 122 -25.94 2.04 -7.93
CA LEU A 122 -26.72 1.53 -9.07
C LEU A 122 -27.32 0.12 -8.82
N ILE A 123 -27.30 -0.37 -7.58
CA ILE A 123 -27.93 -1.61 -7.11
C ILE A 123 -28.92 -1.25 -6.00
#